data_AF-A0A087BZT7-F1
#
_entry.id   AF-A0A087BZT7-F1
#
_cell.length_a   1.000
_cell.length_b   1.000
_cell.length_c   1.000
_cell.angle_alpha   90.00
_cell.angle_beta   90.00
_cell.angle_gamma   90.00
#
_symmetry.space_group_name_H-M   'P 1'
#
loop_
_entity.id
_entity.type
_entity.pdbx_description
1 polymer ?
#
loop_
_entity_poly.entity_id
_entity_poly.type
_entity_poly.pdbx_seq_one_letter_code
_entity_poly.pdbx_strand_id
1 'polypeptide(L)'
;MSDTNYATVQPEIDENTPEYPDVHLEALDMKFDLPNLNSADLPIELINVILIVKSKIVLSEEENYHAMAVCLAYFEQMQPNLWNKLRKSGNPLGWLAGIVKTWAIESGLDPKAFTSSSSSKPTRAR
;
A
#
# COMPACT_ATOMS: atom_id res chain seq x y z
N MET A 1 33.34 -22.32 28.04
CA MET A 1 32.33 -21.85 27.10
C MET A 1 32.22 -20.36 27.36
N SER A 2 32.48 -19.52 26.35
CA SER A 2 32.40 -18.07 26.54
C SER A 2 30.94 -17.67 26.46
N ASP A 3 30.39 -17.13 27.56
CA ASP A 3 29.03 -16.59 27.58
C ASP A 3 28.96 -15.45 26.55
N THR A 4 28.10 -15.62 25.55
CA THR A 4 27.88 -14.61 24.51
C THR A 4 26.94 -13.56 25.09
N ASN A 5 27.41 -12.33 25.28
CA ASN A 5 26.56 -11.22 25.72
C ASN A 5 25.70 -10.73 24.56
N TYR A 6 24.38 -10.83 24.70
CA TYR A 6 23.41 -10.30 23.74
C TYR A 6 23.00 -8.88 24.13
N ALA A 7 22.89 -7.99 23.12
CA ALA A 7 22.31 -6.67 23.32
C ALA A 7 20.79 -6.77 23.45
N THR A 8 20.20 -6.05 24.40
CA THR A 8 18.73 -5.94 24.54
C THR A 8 18.23 -4.86 23.59
N VAL A 9 17.24 -5.19 22.76
CA VAL A 9 16.53 -4.23 21.91
C VAL A 9 15.32 -3.70 22.66
N GLN A 10 15.19 -2.38 22.73
CA GLN A 10 13.97 -1.71 23.22
C GLN A 10 13.26 -1.06 22.03
N PRO A 11 11.91 -1.06 22.00
CA PRO A 11 11.19 -0.38 20.94
C PRO A 11 11.38 1.13 21.08
N GLU A 12 11.66 1.79 19.96
CA GLU A 12 11.71 3.26 19.88
C GLU A 12 10.30 3.75 19.56
N ILE A 13 9.53 4.07 20.60
CA ILE A 13 8.15 4.57 20.50
C ILE A 13 8.16 6.04 20.85
N ASP A 14 7.79 6.90 19.90
CA ASP A 14 7.52 8.31 20.17
C ASP A 14 6.04 8.47 20.51
N GLU A 15 5.72 8.70 21.80
CA GLU A 15 4.36 8.94 22.29
C GLU A 15 3.74 10.22 21.72
N ASN A 16 4.53 11.09 21.08
CA ASN A 16 4.05 12.29 20.39
C ASN A 16 3.82 12.06 18.89
N THR A 17 4.01 10.83 18.40
CA THR A 17 3.70 10.49 17.00
C THR A 17 2.23 10.79 16.75
N PRO A 18 1.88 11.62 15.75
CA PRO A 18 0.49 11.90 15.44
C PRO A 18 -0.26 10.62 15.08
N GLU A 19 -1.39 10.38 15.75
CA GLU A 19 -2.33 9.35 15.33
C GLU A 19 -3.02 9.81 14.05
N TYR A 20 -2.91 8.99 13.01
CA TYR A 20 -3.58 9.24 11.74
C TYR A 20 -4.85 8.39 11.66
N PRO A 21 -6.04 8.99 11.50
CA PRO A 21 -7.27 8.23 11.40
C PRO A 21 -7.29 7.40 10.10
N ASP A 22 -8.02 6.29 10.15
CA ASP A 22 -8.30 5.46 8.98
C ASP A 22 -8.86 6.29 7.82
N VAL A 23 -8.56 5.86 6.61
CA VAL A 23 -9.11 6.47 5.40
C VAL A 23 -10.42 5.80 5.03
N HIS A 24 -11.38 6.61 4.58
CA HIS A 24 -12.72 6.16 4.22
C HIS A 24 -12.87 6.17 2.70
N LEU A 25 -12.99 4.99 2.09
CA LEU A 25 -13.02 4.85 0.63
C LEU A 25 -14.34 4.26 0.13
N GLU A 26 -14.69 4.62 -1.10
CA GLU A 26 -15.82 4.03 -1.83
C GLU A 26 -15.36 3.54 -3.21
N ALA A 27 -15.57 2.25 -3.47
CA ALA A 27 -15.27 1.61 -4.75
C ALA A 27 -16.12 0.34 -4.89
N LEU A 28 -16.37 -0.16 -6.11
CA LEU A 28 -17.08 -1.44 -6.34
C LEU A 28 -18.46 -1.53 -5.65
N ASP A 29 -19.17 -0.39 -5.60
CA ASP A 29 -20.45 -0.22 -4.89
C ASP A 29 -20.37 -0.62 -3.41
N MET A 30 -19.22 -0.38 -2.77
CA MET A 30 -19.01 -0.60 -1.35
C MET A 30 -18.22 0.54 -0.71
N LYS A 31 -18.55 0.82 0.55
CA LYS A 31 -17.78 1.70 1.44
C LYS A 31 -16.96 0.85 2.39
N PHE A 32 -15.71 1.24 2.63
CA PHE A 32 -14.79 0.51 3.48
C PHE A 32 -13.71 1.42 4.03
N ASP A 33 -13.18 1.03 5.18
CA ASP A 33 -12.13 1.75 5.88
C ASP A 33 -10.81 0.99 5.72
N LEU A 34 -9.72 1.73 5.48
CA LEU A 34 -8.36 1.20 5.43
C LEU A 34 -7.47 1.98 6.39
N PRO A 35 -6.46 1.35 7.01
CA PRO A 35 -5.57 2.04 7.92
C PRO A 35 -4.81 3.13 7.18
N ASN A 36 -4.53 4.25 7.84
CA ASN A 36 -3.73 5.30 7.24
C ASN A 36 -2.31 4.81 6.96
N LEU A 37 -1.85 4.92 5.71
CA LEU A 37 -0.52 4.47 5.31
C LEU A 37 0.65 5.30 5.89
N ASN A 38 0.35 6.40 6.58
CA ASN A 38 1.33 7.15 7.36
C ASN A 38 1.24 6.87 8.88
N SER A 39 0.32 6.01 9.32
CA SER A 39 0.20 5.62 10.72
C SER A 39 1.39 4.78 11.20
N ALA A 40 1.73 4.93 12.48
CA ALA A 40 2.72 4.08 13.15
C ALA A 40 2.21 2.65 13.37
N ASP A 41 0.89 2.47 13.51
CA ASP A 41 0.25 1.19 13.84
C ASP A 41 -0.21 0.42 12.59
N LEU A 42 0.61 0.42 11.54
CA LEU A 42 0.31 -0.31 10.32
C LEU A 42 0.53 -1.83 10.48
N PRO A 43 -0.32 -2.66 9.83
CA PRO A 43 -0.02 -4.07 9.62
C PRO A 43 1.39 -4.26 9.06
N ILE A 44 2.16 -5.19 9.64
CA ILE A 44 3.58 -5.39 9.33
C ILE A 44 3.83 -5.68 7.85
N GLU A 45 2.87 -6.31 7.19
CA GLU A 45 2.88 -6.60 5.76
C GLU A 45 2.96 -5.32 4.93
N LEU A 46 2.24 -4.27 5.35
CA LEU A 46 2.18 -2.99 4.66
C LEU A 46 3.40 -2.11 4.94
N ILE A 47 4.08 -2.31 6.08
CA ILE A 47 5.29 -1.54 6.45
C ILE A 47 6.33 -1.60 5.33
N ASN A 48 6.54 -2.77 4.72
CA ASN A 48 7.49 -2.93 3.61
C ASN A 48 7.14 -2.02 2.42
N VAL A 49 5.86 -1.96 2.04
CA VAL A 49 5.40 -1.09 0.94
C VAL A 49 5.65 0.37 1.27
N ILE A 50 5.37 0.78 2.50
CA ILE A 50 5.54 2.17 2.93
C ILE A 50 7.00 2.58 2.97
N LEU A 51 7.89 1.69 3.43
CA LEU A 51 9.33 1.95 3.39
C LEU A 51 9.83 2.13 1.96
N ILE A 52 9.37 1.29 1.03
CA ILE A 52 9.71 1.41 -0.40
C ILE A 52 9.20 2.75 -0.96
N VAL A 53 7.94 3.08 -0.72
CA VAL A 53 7.30 4.33 -1.19
C VAL A 53 7.97 5.58 -0.61
N LYS A 54 8.32 5.57 0.68
CA LYS A 54 9.01 6.70 1.33
C LYS A 54 10.47 6.83 0.90
N SER A 55 11.09 5.74 0.43
CA SER A 55 12.51 5.76 0.02
C SER A 55 12.75 6.46 -1.32
N LYS A 56 11.73 6.63 -2.16
CA LYS A 56 11.88 7.12 -3.55
C LYS A 56 10.69 7.96 -4.00
N ILE A 57 10.96 8.94 -4.86
CA ILE A 57 9.93 9.80 -5.46
C ILE A 57 9.08 9.01 -6.48
N VAL A 58 9.70 8.08 -7.20
CA VAL A 58 9.04 7.25 -8.24
C VAL A 58 9.54 5.83 -8.09
N LEU A 59 8.61 4.88 -8.01
CA LEU A 59 8.92 3.45 -7.96
C LEU A 59 9.25 2.89 -9.35
N SER A 60 10.16 1.93 -9.40
CA SER A 60 10.35 1.09 -10.60
C SER A 60 9.10 0.24 -10.87
N GLU A 61 9.03 -0.36 -12.06
CA GLU A 61 7.90 -1.24 -12.41
C GLU A 61 7.83 -2.47 -11.50
N GLU A 62 8.98 -3.08 -11.18
CA GLU A 62 9.07 -4.22 -10.25
C GLU A 62 8.61 -3.85 -8.84
N GLU A 63 9.03 -2.70 -8.32
CA GLU A 63 8.60 -2.19 -7.02
C GLU A 63 7.10 -1.88 -6.99
N ASN A 64 6.55 -1.37 -8.10
CA ASN A 64 5.11 -1.18 -8.23
C ASN A 64 4.36 -2.53 -8.19
N TYR A 65 4.80 -3.55 -8.92
CA TYR A 65 4.16 -4.86 -8.87
C TYR A 65 4.28 -5.50 -7.49
N HIS A 66 5.43 -5.37 -6.83
CA HIS A 66 5.62 -5.83 -5.46
C HIS A 66 4.66 -5.14 -4.49
N ALA A 67 4.56 -3.81 -4.55
CA ALA A 67 3.63 -3.04 -3.73
C ALA A 67 2.16 -3.48 -3.97
N MET A 68 1.76 -3.63 -5.23
CA MET A 68 0.42 -4.10 -5.58
C MET A 68 0.14 -5.51 -5.08
N ALA A 69 1.12 -6.43 -5.16
CA ALA A 69 0.98 -7.79 -4.67
C ALA A 69 0.78 -7.85 -3.15
N VAL A 70 1.53 -7.02 -2.40
CA VAL A 70 1.38 -6.92 -0.94
C VAL A 70 0.01 -6.33 -0.58
N CYS A 71 -0.42 -5.25 -1.24
CA CYS A 71 -1.76 -4.68 -1.01
C CYS A 71 -2.86 -5.70 -1.32
N LEU A 72 -2.68 -6.49 -2.38
CA LEU A 72 -3.63 -7.54 -2.76
C LEU A 72 -3.74 -8.64 -1.69
N ALA A 73 -2.59 -9.10 -1.18
CA ALA A 73 -2.54 -10.08 -0.10
C ALA A 73 -3.16 -9.54 1.19
N TYR A 74 -2.91 -8.28 1.51
CA TYR A 74 -3.56 -7.60 2.63
C TYR A 74 -5.10 -7.59 2.45
N PHE A 75 -5.60 -7.27 1.26
CA PHE A 75 -7.05 -7.32 1.02
C PHE A 75 -7.62 -8.72 1.18
N GLU A 76 -6.93 -9.75 0.71
CA GLU A 76 -7.34 -11.14 0.87
C GLU A 76 -7.50 -11.54 2.35
N GLN A 77 -6.57 -11.13 3.20
CA GLN A 77 -6.53 -11.54 4.61
C GLN A 77 -7.39 -10.65 5.51
N MET A 78 -7.29 -9.34 5.34
CA MET A 78 -7.80 -8.35 6.30
C MET A 78 -9.04 -7.61 5.79
N GLN A 79 -9.33 -7.66 4.48
CA GLN A 79 -10.49 -6.99 3.88
C GLN A 79 -11.32 -7.95 3.00
N PRO A 80 -11.86 -9.05 3.55
CA PRO A 80 -12.46 -10.14 2.78
C PRO A 80 -13.66 -9.69 1.91
N ASN A 81 -14.42 -8.68 2.35
CA ASN A 81 -15.52 -8.13 1.56
C ASN A 81 -15.01 -7.40 0.30
N LEU A 82 -13.98 -6.57 0.47
CA LEU A 82 -13.31 -5.87 -0.63
C LEU A 82 -12.66 -6.85 -1.59
N TRP A 83 -11.95 -7.84 -1.06
CA TRP A 83 -11.37 -8.93 -1.84
C TRP A 83 -12.42 -9.64 -2.69
N ASN A 84 -13.54 -10.03 -2.09
CA ASN A 84 -14.62 -10.72 -2.79
C ASN A 84 -15.25 -9.87 -3.90
N LYS A 85 -15.39 -8.55 -3.69
CA LYS A 85 -15.87 -7.62 -4.71
C LYS A 85 -14.85 -7.45 -5.83
N LEU A 86 -13.58 -7.27 -5.47
CA LEU A 86 -12.47 -7.12 -6.42
C LEU A 86 -12.36 -8.33 -7.35
N ARG A 87 -12.41 -9.56 -6.81
CA ARG A 87 -12.38 -10.80 -7.59
C ARG A 87 -13.52 -10.93 -8.60
N LYS A 88 -14.68 -10.32 -8.31
CA LYS A 88 -15.87 -10.35 -9.17
C LYS A 88 -15.96 -9.14 -10.11
N SER A 89 -15.04 -8.18 -9.98
CA SER A 89 -15.05 -6.96 -10.76
C SER A 89 -14.61 -7.21 -12.20
N GLY A 90 -15.12 -6.40 -13.14
CA GLY A 90 -14.48 -6.25 -14.43
C GLY A 90 -13.19 -5.45 -14.27
N ASN A 91 -12.07 -5.97 -14.78
CA ASN A 91 -10.73 -5.36 -14.67
C ASN A 91 -10.19 -5.23 -13.21
N PRO A 92 -9.92 -6.36 -12.51
CA PRO A 92 -9.47 -6.34 -11.11
C PRO A 92 -8.13 -5.63 -10.91
N LEU A 93 -7.21 -5.69 -11.88
CA LEU A 93 -5.93 -4.97 -11.78
C LEU A 93 -6.11 -3.45 -11.82
N GLY A 94 -7.02 -2.96 -12.67
CA GLY A 94 -7.36 -1.54 -12.73
C GLY A 94 -8.01 -1.04 -11.44
N TRP A 95 -8.93 -1.83 -10.86
CA TRP A 95 -9.54 -1.51 -9.57
C TRP A 95 -8.54 -1.53 -8.43
N LEU A 96 -7.66 -2.53 -8.38
CA LEU A 96 -6.57 -2.60 -7.40
C LEU A 96 -5.70 -1.33 -7.46
N ALA A 97 -5.23 -0.98 -8.66
CA ALA A 97 -4.41 0.22 -8.84
C ALA A 97 -5.14 1.50 -8.44
N GLY A 98 -6.43 1.62 -8.80
CA GLY A 98 -7.26 2.76 -8.41
C GLY A 98 -7.44 2.88 -6.90
N ILE A 99 -7.77 1.77 -6.22
CA ILE A 99 -7.95 1.74 -4.76
C ILE A 99 -6.64 2.08 -4.05
N VAL A 100 -5.52 1.44 -4.42
CA VAL A 100 -4.22 1.69 -3.79
C VAL A 100 -3.76 3.13 -4.00
N LYS A 101 -3.98 3.69 -5.20
CA LYS A 101 -3.65 5.09 -5.47
C LYS A 101 -4.47 6.05 -4.61
N THR A 102 -5.79 5.87 -4.53
CA THR A 102 -6.65 6.72 -3.70
C THR A 102 -6.30 6.57 -2.23
N TRP A 103 -6.06 5.34 -1.76
CA TRP A 103 -5.62 5.07 -0.39
C TRP A 103 -4.34 5.82 -0.03
N ALA A 104 -3.34 5.81 -0.92
CA ALA A 104 -2.11 6.56 -0.72
C ALA A 104 -2.33 8.08 -0.64
N ILE A 105 -3.16 8.63 -1.53
CA ILE A 105 -3.50 10.07 -1.54
C ILE A 105 -4.19 10.47 -0.24
N GLU A 106 -5.22 9.74 0.17
CA GLU A 106 -5.99 10.03 1.39
C GLU A 106 -5.15 9.81 2.66
N SER A 107 -4.13 8.96 2.59
CA SER A 107 -3.14 8.79 3.67
C SER A 107 -2.08 9.89 3.70
N GLY A 108 -2.09 10.84 2.75
CA GLY A 108 -1.10 11.91 2.66
C GLY A 108 0.27 11.49 2.10
N LEU A 109 0.34 10.37 1.38
CA LEU A 109 1.55 9.96 0.64
C LEU A 109 1.59 10.62 -0.74
N ASP A 110 2.79 10.85 -1.29
CA ASP A 110 2.92 11.41 -2.64
C ASP A 110 2.39 10.39 -3.68
N PRO A 111 1.35 10.73 -4.45
CA PRO A 111 0.79 9.83 -5.47
C PRO A 111 1.77 9.46 -6.57
N LYS A 112 2.85 10.25 -6.77
CA LYS A 112 3.87 9.99 -7.80
C LYS A 112 4.67 8.71 -7.56
N ALA A 113 4.71 8.23 -6.32
CA ALA A 113 5.35 6.95 -6.03
C ALA A 113 4.65 5.79 -6.75
N PHE A 114 3.32 5.84 -6.84
CA PHE A 114 2.48 4.78 -7.44
C PHE A 114 2.13 5.01 -8.91
N THR A 115 2.64 6.07 -9.54
CA THR A 115 2.43 6.27 -10.99
C THR A 115 3.44 5.44 -11.77
N SER A 116 3.05 4.23 -12.17
CA SER A 116 3.74 3.55 -13.26
C SER A 116 3.43 4.29 -14.58
N SER A 117 4.47 4.55 -15.37
CA SER A 117 4.38 5.18 -16.70
C SER A 117 3.62 4.31 -17.69
N SER A 118 2.28 4.29 -17.62
CA SER A 118 1.47 3.74 -18.70
C SER A 118 1.38 4.77 -19.84
N SER A 119 2.41 4.90 -20.67
CA SER A 119 2.28 5.50 -22.01
C SER A 119 3.45 5.17 -22.93
N SER A 120 3.29 4.13 -23.75
CA SER A 120 3.55 4.19 -25.19
C SER A 120 3.13 2.87 -25.85
N LYS A 121 1.84 2.76 -26.20
CA LYS A 121 1.47 1.89 -27.33
C LYS A 121 2.01 2.57 -28.60
N PRO A 122 2.80 1.90 -29.46
CA PRO A 122 3.12 2.46 -30.76
C PRO A 122 1.83 2.56 -31.58
N THR A 123 1.44 3.79 -31.92
CA THR A 123 0.45 4.05 -32.97
C THR A 123 0.99 3.44 -34.26
N ARG A 124 0.42 2.32 -34.69
CA ARG A 124 0.67 1.74 -36.01
C ARG A 124 0.12 2.72 -37.05
N ALA A 125 1.00 3.53 -37.63
CA ALA A 125 0.69 4.31 -38.82
C ALA A 125 0.30 3.34 -39.93
N ARG A 126 -0.81 3.65 -40.60
CA ARG A 126 -1.39 2.92 -41.71
C ARG A 126 -0.78 3.37 -43.03
#